data_AF-A0A4Q5RUK9-F1
#
_entry.id   AF-A0A4Q5RUK9-F1
#
_cell.length_a   1.000
_cell.length_b   1.000
_cell.length_c   1.000
_cell.angle_alpha   90.00
_cell.angle_beta   90.00
_cell.angle_gamma   90.00
#
_symmetry.space_group_name_H-M   'P 1'
#
loop_
_entity.id
_entity.type
_entity.pdbx_description
1 polymer ?
#
loop_
_entity_poly.entity_id
_entity_poly.type
_entity_poly.pdbx_seq_one_letter_code
_entity_poly.pdbx_strand_id
1 'polypeptide(L)'
;MLKNLPVAQLRSEEYSHALEFYLNRPLILVDENGKENLPQKPFLLYVSVDGAKRLNEKGWKLRLIKPFDDYLVTRLKGKFLNRKTRKNTLEQRNLVLVESLGSSLISIN
;
A
#
# COMPACT_ATOMS: atom_id res chain seq x y z
N MET A 1 -5.24 3.43 -19.06
CA MET A 1 -6.36 2.88 -18.25
C MET A 1 -6.21 3.01 -16.72
N LEU A 2 -5.07 3.41 -16.15
CA LEU A 2 -4.91 3.49 -14.67
C LEU A 2 -5.58 4.71 -13.99
N LYS A 3 -6.02 5.72 -14.75
CA LYS A 3 -6.39 7.04 -14.20
C LYS A 3 -7.63 7.03 -13.28
N ASN A 4 -8.56 6.08 -13.44
CA ASN A 4 -9.87 6.10 -12.75
C ASN A 4 -10.10 4.91 -11.80
N LEU A 5 -9.05 4.16 -11.45
CA LEU A 5 -9.22 3.07 -10.51
C LEU A 5 -9.39 3.59 -9.08
N PRO A 6 -10.13 2.87 -8.22
CA PRO A 6 -10.14 3.16 -6.79
C PRO A 6 -8.72 3.10 -6.22
N VAL A 7 -8.44 3.95 -5.23
CA VAL A 7 -7.15 3.98 -4.56
C VAL A 7 -7.37 3.57 -3.11
N ALA A 8 -6.57 2.61 -2.67
CA ALA A 8 -6.65 2.05 -1.33
C ALA A 8 -5.29 2.08 -0.63
N GLN A 9 -5.33 1.96 0.70
CA GLN A 9 -4.18 1.67 1.55
C GLN A 9 -4.56 0.64 2.61
N LEU A 10 -3.55 -0.07 3.16
CA LEU A 10 -3.78 -0.95 4.29
C LEU A 10 -4.05 -0.14 5.55
N ARG A 11 -5.10 -0.49 6.29
CA ARG A 11 -5.41 0.14 7.59
C ARG A 11 -4.26 0.00 8.59
N SER A 12 -3.60 -1.15 8.62
CA SER A 12 -2.43 -1.40 9.49
C SER A 12 -1.22 -0.53 9.15
N GLU A 13 -1.21 0.11 7.98
CA GLU A 13 -0.15 0.98 7.50
C GLU A 13 -0.61 2.44 7.38
N GLU A 14 -1.78 2.76 7.92
CA GLU A 14 -2.35 4.11 7.97
C GLU A 14 -1.53 4.99 8.93
N TYR A 15 -0.41 5.50 8.43
CA TYR A 15 0.40 6.51 9.10
C TYR A 15 0.51 7.80 8.28
N SER A 16 -0.16 7.84 7.11
CA SER A 16 -0.01 8.88 6.10
C SER A 16 -1.37 9.42 5.67
N HIS A 17 -1.96 10.30 6.50
CA HIS A 17 -3.05 11.19 6.06
C HIS A 17 -2.62 12.07 4.86
N ALA A 18 -1.32 12.17 4.61
CA ALA A 18 -0.78 12.92 3.48
C ALA A 18 -1.28 12.36 2.13
N LEU A 19 -1.45 11.04 1.98
CA LEU A 19 -1.87 10.48 0.71
C LEU A 19 -3.28 10.96 0.32
N GLU A 20 -4.20 11.01 1.28
CA GLU A 20 -5.57 11.51 1.07
C GLU A 20 -5.57 12.98 0.63
N PHE A 21 -4.72 13.82 1.24
CA PHE A 21 -4.62 15.25 0.88
C PHE A 21 -4.21 15.49 -0.58
N TYR A 22 -3.36 14.63 -1.15
CA TYR A 22 -2.90 14.74 -2.54
C TYR A 22 -3.78 14.00 -3.55
N LEU A 23 -4.80 13.27 -3.09
CA LEU A 23 -5.73 12.55 -3.96
C LEU A 23 -6.98 13.38 -4.21
N ASN A 24 -7.31 13.60 -5.49
CA ASN A 24 -8.58 14.20 -5.90
C ASN A 24 -9.77 13.21 -5.82
N ARG A 25 -9.68 12.19 -4.97
CA ARG A 25 -10.67 11.10 -4.80
C ARG A 25 -10.51 10.44 -3.43
N PRO A 26 -11.56 9.78 -2.91
CA PRO A 26 -11.50 9.09 -1.63
C PRO A 26 -10.41 8.03 -1.58
N LEU A 27 -9.69 7.99 -0.46
CA LEU A 27 -8.76 6.92 -0.12
C LEU A 27 -9.51 5.84 0.66
N ILE A 28 -9.48 4.61 0.17
CA ILE A 28 -10.20 3.49 0.78
C ILE A 28 -9.26 2.73 1.71
N LEU A 29 -9.65 2.57 2.97
CA LEU A 29 -8.89 1.77 3.94
C LEU A 29 -9.34 0.31 3.83
N VAL A 30 -8.41 -0.59 3.48
CA VAL A 30 -8.69 -2.02 3.36
C VAL A 30 -7.94 -2.82 4.43
N ASP A 31 -8.54 -3.95 4.80
CA ASP A 31 -7.91 -4.94 5.66
C ASP A 31 -7.12 -5.97 4.82
N GLU A 32 -6.01 -6.45 5.37
CA GLU A 32 -5.15 -7.45 4.71
C GLU A 32 -5.80 -8.83 4.57
N ASN A 33 -6.83 -9.13 5.34
CA ASN A 33 -7.59 -10.37 5.26
C ASN A 33 -8.60 -10.36 4.12
N GLY A 34 -8.74 -9.25 3.39
CA GLY A 34 -9.67 -9.13 2.27
C GLY A 34 -11.13 -9.25 2.69
N LYS A 35 -11.43 -8.87 3.93
CA LYS A 35 -12.79 -8.82 4.47
C LYS A 35 -13.17 -7.35 4.69
N GLU A 36 -14.38 -7.00 4.22
CA GLU A 36 -14.99 -5.67 4.32
C GLU A 36 -14.27 -4.53 3.55
N ASN A 37 -15.04 -3.56 3.06
CA ASN A 37 -14.56 -2.32 2.41
C ASN A 37 -13.56 -2.47 1.25
N LEU A 38 -13.53 -3.62 0.56
CA LEU A 38 -12.72 -3.79 -0.63
C LEU A 38 -13.30 -3.02 -1.84
N PRO A 39 -12.48 -2.23 -2.56
CA PRO A 39 -12.94 -1.60 -3.79
C PRO A 39 -13.24 -2.64 -4.87
N GLN A 40 -14.04 -2.23 -5.85
CA GLN A 40 -14.22 -3.04 -7.06
C GLN A 40 -12.87 -3.24 -7.75
N LYS A 41 -12.55 -4.50 -8.06
CA LYS A 41 -11.30 -4.87 -8.74
C LYS A 41 -11.39 -4.53 -10.23
N PRO A 42 -10.28 -4.16 -10.88
CA PRO A 42 -8.97 -3.95 -10.26
C PRO A 42 -8.90 -2.60 -9.54
N PHE A 43 -8.06 -2.50 -8.51
CA PHE A 43 -7.84 -1.23 -7.80
C PHE A 43 -6.35 -1.00 -7.49
N LEU A 44 -5.99 0.25 -7.24
CA LEU A 44 -4.64 0.64 -6.86
C LEU A 44 -4.48 0.55 -5.36
N LEU A 45 -3.39 -0.05 -4.90
CA LEU A 45 -3.04 -0.15 -3.48
C LEU A 45 -1.67 0.49 -3.25
N TYR A 46 -1.61 1.44 -2.32
CA TYR A 46 -0.37 1.99 -1.80
C TYR A 46 0.02 1.24 -0.53
N VAL A 47 1.17 0.57 -0.54
CA VAL A 47 1.55 -0.39 0.50
C VAL A 47 3.07 -0.46 0.66
N SER A 48 3.55 -0.80 1.86
CA SER A 48 4.96 -1.13 2.07
C SER A 48 5.40 -2.37 1.30
N VAL A 49 6.72 -2.56 1.13
CA VAL A 49 7.26 -3.80 0.55
C VAL A 49 6.83 -5.02 1.37
N ASP A 50 6.90 -4.93 2.70
CA ASP A 50 6.50 -6.01 3.60
C ASP A 50 4.99 -6.27 3.55
N GLY A 51 4.17 -5.23 3.44
CA GLY A 51 2.73 -5.36 3.25
C GLY A 51 2.38 -6.07 1.93
N ALA A 52 3.02 -5.69 0.83
CA ALA A 52 2.85 -6.39 -0.45
C ALA A 52 3.25 -7.87 -0.35
N LYS A 53 4.33 -8.18 0.38
CA LYS A 53 4.76 -9.55 0.64
C LYS A 53 3.70 -10.34 1.42
N ARG A 54 3.18 -9.80 2.53
CA ARG A 54 2.10 -10.43 3.33
C ARG A 54 0.85 -10.69 2.49
N LEU A 55 0.46 -9.76 1.63
CA LEU A 55 -0.71 -9.92 0.76
C LEU A 55 -0.50 -11.00 -0.32
N ASN A 56 0.68 -11.05 -0.92
CA ASN A 56 1.05 -12.13 -1.86
C ASN A 56 1.03 -13.50 -1.17
N GLU A 57 1.53 -13.60 0.07
CA GLU A 57 1.47 -14.83 0.90
C GLU A 57 0.02 -15.24 1.21
N LYS A 58 -0.89 -14.26 1.37
CA LYS A 58 -2.35 -14.47 1.46
C LYS A 58 -3.02 -14.74 0.09
N GLY A 59 -2.24 -14.87 -0.98
CA GLY A 59 -2.72 -15.24 -2.32
C GLY A 59 -3.25 -14.09 -3.17
N TRP A 60 -3.08 -12.83 -2.75
CA TRP A 60 -3.46 -11.68 -3.59
C TRP A 60 -2.58 -11.62 -4.83
N LYS A 61 -3.17 -11.30 -5.98
CA LYS A 61 -2.42 -11.06 -7.22
C LYS A 61 -2.13 -9.57 -7.33
N LEU A 62 -0.89 -9.21 -7.04
CA LEU A 62 -0.39 -7.85 -7.08
C LEU A 62 0.55 -7.64 -8.28
N ARG A 63 0.31 -6.59 -9.06
CA ARG A 63 1.24 -6.14 -10.09
C ARG A 63 1.88 -4.82 -9.69
N LEU A 64 3.21 -4.77 -9.56
CA LEU A 64 3.91 -3.53 -9.26
C LEU A 64 3.70 -2.51 -10.40
N ILE A 65 3.20 -1.33 -10.04
CA ILE A 65 3.08 -0.19 -10.96
C ILE A 65 4.26 0.74 -10.78
N LYS A 66 4.59 1.11 -9.54
CA LYS A 66 5.69 2.03 -9.26
C LYS A 66 6.18 1.93 -7.80
N PRO A 67 7.51 1.88 -7.56
CA PRO A 67 8.09 2.06 -6.23
C PRO A 67 8.31 3.55 -5.90
N PHE A 68 8.31 3.86 -4.61
CA PHE A 68 8.58 5.18 -4.04
C PHE A 68 9.49 5.03 -2.84
N ASP A 69 10.46 5.92 -2.72
CA ASP A 69 11.16 6.12 -1.47
C ASP A 69 10.21 6.83 -0.49
N ASP A 70 10.14 6.31 0.73
CA ASP A 70 9.28 6.83 1.79
C ASP A 70 10.13 7.16 3.03
N TYR A 71 9.74 8.21 3.73
CA TYR A 71 10.36 8.59 4.98
C TYR A 71 9.34 9.25 5.89
N LEU A 72 9.07 8.59 7.02
CA LEU A 72 8.22 9.14 8.06
C LEU A 72 8.89 10.37 8.67
N VAL A 73 8.33 11.55 8.40
CA VAL A 73 8.86 12.84 8.88
C VAL A 73 8.97 12.89 10.40
N THR A 74 8.10 12.17 11.12
CA THR A 74 8.19 12.02 12.60
C THR A 74 9.48 11.36 13.08
N ARG A 75 10.21 10.66 12.19
CA ARG A 75 11.51 10.03 12.47
C ARG A 75 12.71 10.89 12.08
N LEU A 76 12.51 12.17 11.74
CA LEU A 76 13.56 13.09 11.30
C LEU A 76 14.76 13.07 12.27
N LYS A 77 15.88 12.52 11.80
CA LYS A 77 17.13 12.38 12.56
C LYS A 77 18.31 12.85 11.73
N GLY A 78 19.43 13.15 12.39
CA GLY A 78 20.66 13.63 11.73
C GLY A 78 21.14 12.75 10.57
N LYS A 79 20.88 11.43 10.60
CA LYS A 79 21.18 10.51 9.49
C LYS A 79 20.38 10.81 8.20
N PHE A 80 19.14 11.26 8.30
CA PHE A 80 18.35 11.66 7.14
C PHE A 80 18.79 13.02 6.58
N LEU A 81 19.15 13.96 7.47
CA LEU A 81 19.62 15.29 7.07
C LEU A 81 20.95 15.21 6.30
N ASN A 82 21.86 14.33 6.72
CA ASN A 82 23.15 14.12 6.09
C ASN A 82 22.99 13.41 4.72
N ARG A 83 23.36 14.10 3.64
CA ARG A 83 23.28 13.59 2.25
C ARG A 83 23.96 12.22 2.06
N LYS A 84 25.06 11.95 2.75
CA LYS A 84 25.81 10.68 2.62
C LYS A 84 25.07 9.50 3.25
N THR A 85 24.27 9.74 4.29
CA THR A 85 23.57 8.69 5.05
C THR A 85 22.05 8.69 4.84
N ARG A 86 21.50 9.69 4.16
CA ARG A 86 20.07 9.84 3.87
C ARG A 86 19.45 8.61 3.23
N LYS A 87 20.09 8.09 2.17
CA LYS A 87 19.56 6.94 1.41
C LYS A 87 19.37 5.70 2.29
N ASN A 88 20.17 5.53 3.33
CA ASN A 88 20.12 4.37 4.24
C ASN A 88 18.97 4.47 5.27
N THR A 89 18.20 5.55 5.24
CA THR A 89 17.08 5.78 6.15
C THR A 89 15.73 5.76 5.45
N LEU A 90 15.72 5.65 4.12
CA LEU A 90 14.50 5.59 3.33
C LEU A 90 13.92 4.18 3.42
N GLU A 91 12.64 4.12 3.72
CA GLU A 91 11.83 2.92 3.50
C GLU A 91 11.32 2.93 2.06
N GLN A 92 10.74 1.82 1.60
CA GLN A 92 10.16 1.75 0.27
C GLN A 92 8.66 1.45 0.35
N ARG A 93 7.89 2.21 -0.43
CA ARG A 93 6.47 2.00 -0.68
C ARG A 93 6.23 1.64 -2.14
N ASN A 94 5.25 0.81 -2.40
CA ASN A 94 4.86 0.38 -3.72
C ASN A 94 3.42 0.83 -3.99
N LEU A 95 3.22 1.42 -5.16
CA LEU A 95 1.91 1.45 -5.79
C LEU A 95 1.77 0.16 -6.61
N VAL A 96 0.80 -0.65 -6.26
CA VAL A 96 0.49 -1.91 -6.92
C VAL A 96 -0.93 -1.89 -7.47
N LEU A 97 -1.18 -2.67 -8.51
CA LEU A 97 -2.51 -3.00 -8.99
C LEU A 97 -2.93 -4.33 -8.37
N VAL A 98 -4.07 -4.33 -7.69
CA VAL A 98 -4.70 -5.55 -7.17
C VAL A 98 -5.62 -6.10 -8.25
N GLU A 99 -5.26 -7.26 -8.80
CA GLU A 99 -6.00 -7.91 -9.90
C GLU A 99 -6.99 -8.94 -9.37
N SER A 100 -6.60 -9.71 -8.35
CA SER A 100 -7.48 -10.64 -7.65
C SER A 100 -7.06 -10.82 -6.19
N LEU A 101 -7.96 -11.37 -5.38
CA LEU A 101 -7.64 -11.82 -4.03
C LEU A 101 -7.42 -13.33 -4.07
N GLY A 102 -6.67 -13.86 -3.13
CA GLY A 102 -6.60 -15.29 -2.92
C GLY A 102 -7.98 -15.81 -2.52
N SER A 103 -8.42 -16.94 -3.08
CA SER A 103 -9.61 -17.63 -2.61
C SER A 103 -9.35 -18.12 -1.18
N SER A 104 -9.80 -17.38 -0.16
CA SER A 104 -9.98 -17.99 1.15
C SER A 104 -11.01 -19.09 0.96
N LEU A 105 -10.59 -20.34 1.14
CA LEU A 105 -11.47 -21.50 1.12
C LEU A 105 -12.68 -21.21 2.01
N ILE A 106 -13.83 -21.01 1.38
CA ILE A 106 -15.11 -21.05 2.06
C ILE A 106 -15.35 -22.54 2.35
N SER A 107 -14.84 -23.04 3.48
CA SER A 107 -15.37 -24.26 4.08
C SER A 107 -16.74 -23.91 4.63
N ILE A 108 -17.77 -24.18 3.83
CA ILE A 108 -19.15 -24.30 4.30
C ILE A 108 -19.19 -25.66 5.02
N ASN A 109 -19.38 -25.63 6.33
CA ASN A 109 -20.00 -26.73 7.08
C ASN A 109 -21.44 -26.31 7.38
#